data_AF-A0A7X7KY29-F1
#
_entry.id   AF-A0A7X7KY29-F1
#
_cell.length_a   1.000
_cell.length_b   1.000
_cell.length_c   1.000
_cell.angle_alpha   90.00
_cell.angle_beta   90.00
_cell.angle_gamma   90.00
#
_symmetry.space_group_name_H-M   'P 1'
#
loop_
_entity.id
_entity.type
_entity.pdbx_description
1 polymer ?
#
loop_
_entity_poly.entity_id
_entity_poly.type
_entity_poly.pdbx_seq_one_letter_code
_entity_poly.pdbx_strand_id
1 'polypeptide(L)'
;TFCFDGWRLLRYELPANAPWDSFRELGFTNWGSEDEMSLVELPLALEKIFIERRSSVMYGNDRHAIPAETPVLLGDLFVEYAREADRGAEVVRLSKIRAPEVAAGALPNPIAELRQSGTRPPGRIVKVEDPDTWFDGTRGVFTFEMPTNAVSADIWLSLHRDGRGALRQGSGLKASPAQVAGFLAGTEFHAFLVYTDRAGAVSKPSEPFSFKLIDHFSHQ
;
A
#
# COMPACT_ATOMS: atom_id res chain seq x y z
N THR A 1 -27.44 21.03 28.51
CA THR A 1 -28.46 20.06 28.10
C THR A 1 -27.92 19.30 26.90
N PHE A 2 -27.46 18.06 27.07
CA PHE A 2 -26.96 17.27 25.93
C PHE A 2 -28.16 17.01 25.01
N CYS A 3 -28.13 17.59 23.81
CA CYS A 3 -29.25 17.57 22.87
C CYS A 3 -29.48 16.15 22.34
N PHE A 4 -30.55 15.51 22.81
CA PHE A 4 -31.69 14.95 22.05
C PHE A 4 -32.27 13.74 22.79
N ASP A 5 -33.48 13.90 23.34
CA ASP A 5 -34.37 12.79 23.73
C ASP A 5 -35.25 12.46 22.52
N GLY A 6 -34.92 11.39 21.78
CA GLY A 6 -35.73 10.93 20.65
C GLY A 6 -34.99 10.05 19.64
N TRP A 7 -35.73 9.62 18.61
CA TRP A 7 -35.19 8.85 17.48
C TRP A 7 -34.39 9.74 16.53
N ARG A 8 -33.25 9.26 16.05
CA ARG A 8 -32.47 9.92 15.00
C ARG A 8 -32.21 8.95 13.86
N LEU A 9 -32.53 9.38 12.64
CA LEU A 9 -32.10 8.68 11.44
C LEU A 9 -30.58 8.84 11.28
N LEU A 10 -29.87 7.72 11.25
CA LEU A 10 -28.46 7.66 10.92
C LEU A 10 -28.33 7.08 9.51
N ARG A 11 -27.71 7.86 8.62
CA ARG A 11 -27.37 7.42 7.27
C ARG A 11 -25.88 7.12 7.22
N TYR A 12 -25.54 5.98 6.65
CA TYR A 12 -24.17 5.57 6.42
C TYR A 12 -24.06 5.06 5.00
N GLU A 13 -23.08 5.58 4.25
CA GLU A 13 -22.82 5.10 2.90
C GLU A 13 -22.16 3.73 2.98
N LEU A 14 -22.71 2.75 2.25
CA LEU A 14 -22.05 1.46 2.12
C LEU A 14 -20.75 1.63 1.35
N PRO A 15 -19.67 0.89 1.70
CA PRO A 15 -18.46 0.88 0.90
C PRO A 15 -18.79 0.57 -0.56
N ALA A 16 -18.41 1.49 -1.45
CA ALA A 16 -18.43 1.29 -2.89
C ALA A 16 -17.06 1.72 -3.40
N ASN A 17 -16.39 0.83 -4.11
CA ASN A 17 -15.09 1.08 -4.73
C ASN A 17 -15.10 0.55 -6.17
N ALA A 18 -14.48 1.26 -7.10
CA ALA A 18 -14.02 0.61 -8.33
C ALA A 18 -12.73 -0.19 -8.00
N PRO A 19 -12.47 -1.34 -8.66
CA PRO A 19 -11.35 -2.24 -8.32
C PRO A 19 -9.93 -1.66 -8.46
N TRP A 20 -9.76 -0.42 -8.92
CA TRP A 20 -8.47 0.25 -9.05
C TRP A 20 -8.42 1.60 -8.32
N ASP A 21 -9.42 1.91 -7.50
CA ASP A 21 -9.41 3.12 -6.67
C ASP A 21 -8.43 2.94 -5.50
N SER A 22 -7.16 3.27 -5.75
CA SER A 22 -6.21 3.65 -4.70
C SER A 22 -6.40 5.11 -4.26
N PHE A 23 -7.64 5.61 -4.23
CA PHE A 23 -7.88 7.01 -3.91
C PHE A 23 -8.54 7.18 -2.53
N ARG A 24 -7.84 7.91 -1.65
CA ARG A 24 -8.43 8.51 -0.44
C ARG A 24 -9.27 9.70 -0.89
N GLU A 25 -10.51 9.47 -1.33
CA GLU A 25 -11.41 10.59 -1.57
C GLU A 25 -11.77 11.29 -0.26
N LEU A 26 -11.77 12.62 -0.31
CA LEU A 26 -12.05 13.49 0.83
C LEU A 26 -13.52 13.30 1.25
N GLY A 27 -13.77 12.55 2.33
CA GLY A 27 -15.11 12.30 2.86
C GLY A 27 -15.47 10.83 3.08
N PHE A 28 -14.66 9.89 2.61
CA PHE A 28 -14.89 8.46 2.81
C PHE A 28 -14.27 7.95 4.13
N THR A 29 -15.05 7.21 4.93
CA THR A 29 -14.62 6.69 6.25
C THR A 29 -14.13 5.24 6.21
N ASN A 30 -14.24 4.53 5.07
CA ASN A 30 -13.95 3.10 5.00
C ASN A 30 -13.00 2.69 3.88
N TRP A 31 -12.26 1.63 4.19
CA TRP A 31 -11.03 1.17 3.59
C TRP A 31 -11.30 0.34 2.34
N GLY A 32 -10.55 0.62 1.28
CA GLY A 32 -10.43 -0.28 0.13
C GLY A 32 -9.80 -1.60 0.54
N SER A 33 -9.92 -2.61 -0.31
CA SER A 33 -9.22 -3.87 -0.12
C SER A 33 -7.70 -3.66 -0.06
N GLU A 34 -7.04 -4.41 0.81
CA GLU A 34 -5.57 -4.50 0.85
C GLU A 34 -5.01 -5.44 -0.23
N ASP A 35 -5.85 -6.27 -0.85
CA ASP A 35 -5.47 -7.23 -1.90
C ASP A 35 -5.95 -6.77 -3.28
N GLU A 36 -5.05 -6.76 -4.27
CA GLU A 36 -5.29 -6.39 -5.69
C GLU A 36 -6.45 -7.15 -6.38
N MET A 37 -7.01 -8.17 -5.71
CA MET A 37 -7.98 -9.11 -6.29
C MET A 37 -9.24 -9.33 -5.45
N SER A 38 -9.43 -8.66 -4.30
CA SER A 38 -10.65 -8.90 -3.52
C SER A 38 -11.85 -8.19 -4.16
N LEU A 39 -12.71 -8.97 -4.80
CA LEU A 39 -13.98 -8.51 -5.34
C LEU A 39 -14.91 -8.08 -4.20
N VAL A 40 -15.41 -6.86 -4.22
CA VAL A 40 -16.56 -6.47 -3.38
C VAL A 40 -17.83 -6.93 -4.09
N GLU A 41 -18.45 -8.01 -3.58
CA GLU A 41 -19.70 -8.52 -4.14
C GLU A 41 -20.90 -7.76 -3.58
N LEU A 42 -21.57 -7.02 -4.46
CA LEU A 42 -22.85 -6.37 -4.14
C LEU A 42 -24.05 -7.30 -4.42
N PRO A 43 -25.15 -7.18 -3.65
CA PRO A 43 -25.31 -6.29 -2.50
C PRO A 43 -24.55 -6.78 -1.26
N LEU A 44 -24.01 -5.85 -0.46
CA LEU A 44 -23.42 -6.20 0.82
C LEU A 44 -24.50 -6.70 1.78
N ALA A 45 -24.21 -7.78 2.50
CA ALA A 45 -24.99 -8.19 3.66
C ALA A 45 -24.41 -7.53 4.92
N LEU A 46 -25.28 -6.94 5.74
CA LEU A 46 -24.90 -6.48 7.07
C LEU A 46 -24.95 -7.66 8.04
N GLU A 47 -23.80 -8.14 8.50
CA GLU A 47 -23.74 -9.30 9.39
C GLU A 47 -23.92 -8.92 10.87
N LYS A 48 -23.28 -7.83 11.31
CA LYS A 48 -23.24 -7.40 12.72
C LYS A 48 -23.15 -5.87 12.84
N ILE A 49 -23.77 -5.34 13.87
CA ILE A 49 -23.65 -3.94 14.30
C ILE A 49 -23.12 -3.93 15.72
N PHE A 50 -21.97 -3.29 15.94
CA PHE A 50 -21.43 -3.06 17.27
C PHE A 50 -21.78 -1.64 17.71
N ILE A 51 -22.40 -1.52 18.89
CA ILE A 51 -22.74 -0.22 19.48
C ILE A 51 -21.94 -0.06 20.74
N GLU A 52 -21.00 0.89 20.69
CA GLU A 52 -20.20 1.25 21.84
C GLU A 52 -20.77 2.51 22.50
N ARG A 53 -21.11 2.38 23.79
CA ARG A 53 -21.51 3.51 24.61
C ARG A 53 -20.38 3.84 25.59
N ARG A 54 -20.02 5.12 25.66
CA ARG A 54 -19.07 5.58 26.69
C ARG A 54 -19.67 5.36 28.08
N SER A 55 -18.86 4.86 29.01
CA SER A 55 -19.23 4.69 30.42
C SER A 55 -19.15 6.01 31.21
N SER A 56 -18.52 7.03 30.62
CA SER A 56 -18.39 8.35 31.20
C SER A 56 -18.24 9.43 30.12
N VAL A 57 -18.58 10.67 30.48
CA VAL A 57 -18.36 11.86 29.66
C VAL A 57 -17.57 12.88 30.46
N MET A 58 -16.66 13.59 29.80
CA MET A 58 -15.98 14.75 30.38
C MET A 58 -16.90 15.96 30.25
N TYR A 59 -17.17 16.63 31.37
CA TYR A 59 -17.93 17.89 31.39
C TYR A 59 -17.14 18.91 32.21
N GLY A 60 -16.65 19.96 31.55
CA GLY A 60 -15.63 20.83 32.16
C GLY A 60 -14.35 20.04 32.45
N ASN A 61 -13.87 20.10 33.69
CA ASN A 61 -12.68 19.37 34.15
C ASN A 61 -13.01 18.04 34.85
N ASP A 62 -14.29 17.67 34.94
CA ASP A 62 -14.74 16.52 35.72
C ASP A 62 -15.23 15.37 34.84
N ARG A 63 -14.95 14.14 35.28
CA ARG A 63 -15.43 12.91 34.64
C ARG A 63 -16.74 12.48 35.27
N HIS A 64 -17.83 12.57 34.51
CA HIS A 64 -19.15 12.13 34.96
C HIS A 64 -19.44 10.72 34.44
N ALA A 65 -19.76 9.80 35.35
CA ALA A 65 -20.24 8.47 34.98
C ALA A 65 -21.63 8.56 34.33
N ILE A 66 -21.86 7.76 33.29
CA ILE A 66 -23.17 7.63 32.65
C ILE A 66 -23.86 6.39 33.24
N PRO A 67 -25.01 6.54 33.92
CA PRO A 67 -25.73 5.41 34.52
C PRO A 67 -26.01 4.30 33.51
N ALA A 68 -25.89 3.04 33.95
CA ALA A 68 -25.89 1.86 33.10
C ALA A 68 -27.26 1.49 32.49
N GLU A 69 -28.34 2.19 32.84
CA GLU A 69 -29.68 1.59 32.78
C GLU A 69 -30.51 1.94 31.54
N THR A 70 -30.07 2.86 30.68
CA THR A 70 -30.84 3.21 29.48
C THR A 70 -30.36 2.41 28.28
N PRO A 71 -31.13 1.42 27.77
CA PRO A 71 -30.75 0.67 26.58
C PRO A 71 -30.72 1.60 25.36
N VAL A 72 -29.78 1.35 24.46
CA VAL A 72 -29.83 1.95 23.13
C VAL A 72 -30.82 1.16 22.31
N LEU A 73 -31.89 1.82 21.86
CA LEU A 73 -32.89 1.22 20.99
C LEU A 73 -32.50 1.48 19.53
N LEU A 74 -32.46 0.42 18.73
CA LEU A 74 -32.34 0.52 17.28
C LEU A 74 -33.73 0.40 16.66
N GLY A 75 -33.99 1.25 15.68
CA GLY A 75 -35.19 1.17 14.86
C GLY A 75 -34.97 0.20 13.70
N ASP A 76 -35.92 0.19 12.79
CA ASP A 76 -35.79 -0.58 11.54
C ASP A 76 -34.61 -0.06 10.71
N LEU A 77 -33.92 -0.99 10.06
CA LEU A 77 -32.88 -0.69 9.09
C LEU A 77 -33.49 -0.67 7.69
N PHE A 78 -33.17 0.39 6.93
CA PHE A 78 -33.63 0.57 5.57
C PHE A 78 -32.43 0.75 4.66
N VAL A 79 -32.52 0.21 3.45
CA VAL A 79 -31.57 0.51 2.37
C VAL A 79 -32.18 1.62 1.51
N GLU A 80 -31.47 2.74 1.42
CA GLU A 80 -31.87 3.87 0.58
C GLU A 80 -31.19 3.75 -0.79
N TYR A 81 -31.98 3.76 -1.85
CA TYR A 81 -31.50 3.84 -3.22
C TYR A 81 -31.90 5.20 -3.81
N ALA A 82 -31.05 5.80 -4.64
CA ALA A 82 -31.36 7.08 -5.28
C ALA A 82 -32.57 6.96 -6.23
N ARG A 83 -32.72 5.80 -6.89
CA ARG A 83 -33.84 5.49 -7.78
C ARG A 83 -34.27 4.04 -7.59
N GLU A 84 -35.54 3.78 -7.88
CA GLU A 84 -36.10 2.43 -7.83
C GLU A 84 -35.41 1.44 -8.79
N ALA A 85 -34.87 1.93 -9.91
CA ALA A 85 -34.09 1.13 -10.85
C ALA A 85 -32.75 0.65 -10.27
N ASP A 86 -32.19 1.34 -9.27
CA ASP A 86 -30.88 1.04 -8.70
C ASP A 86 -30.88 -0.25 -7.86
N ARG A 87 -32.08 -0.77 -7.54
CA ARG A 87 -32.27 -2.07 -6.88
C ARG A 87 -32.24 -3.26 -7.86
N GLY A 88 -32.17 -2.99 -9.17
CA GLY A 88 -32.33 -3.99 -10.21
C GLY A 88 -31.13 -4.92 -10.34
N ALA A 89 -31.39 -6.19 -10.70
CA ALA A 89 -30.34 -7.19 -10.92
C ALA A 89 -29.31 -6.75 -11.99
N GLU A 90 -29.72 -5.94 -12.96
CA GLU A 90 -28.82 -5.38 -13.97
C GLU A 90 -27.84 -4.35 -13.38
N VAL A 91 -28.28 -3.53 -12.44
CA VAL A 91 -27.40 -2.56 -11.74
C VAL A 91 -26.39 -3.29 -10.88
N VAL A 92 -26.83 -4.33 -10.16
CA VAL A 92 -25.94 -5.23 -9.40
C VAL A 92 -24.97 -5.99 -10.32
N ARG A 93 -25.40 -6.40 -11.51
CA ARG A 93 -24.53 -7.05 -12.50
C ARG A 93 -23.46 -6.07 -13.01
N LEU A 94 -23.85 -4.83 -13.31
CA LEU A 94 -22.94 -3.79 -13.79
C LEU A 94 -21.95 -3.32 -12.71
N SER A 95 -22.29 -3.44 -11.42
CA SER A 95 -21.37 -3.13 -10.33
C SER A 95 -20.34 -4.23 -10.06
N LYS A 96 -20.50 -5.43 -10.63
CA LYS A 96 -19.52 -6.54 -10.58
C LYS A 96 -18.41 -6.32 -11.62
N ILE A 97 -17.76 -5.16 -11.58
CA ILE A 97 -16.58 -4.90 -12.40
C ILE A 97 -15.37 -5.60 -11.81
N ARG A 98 -14.61 -6.31 -12.65
CA ARG A 98 -13.28 -6.79 -12.31
C ARG A 98 -12.27 -5.74 -12.76
N ALA A 99 -11.11 -5.69 -12.11
CA ALA A 99 -9.99 -4.93 -12.64
C ALA A 99 -9.75 -5.37 -14.10
N PRO A 100 -9.55 -4.43 -15.03
CA PRO A 100 -9.23 -4.79 -16.40
C PRO A 100 -7.96 -5.65 -16.37
N GLU A 101 -7.99 -6.79 -17.06
CA GLU A 101 -6.77 -7.53 -17.32
C GLU A 101 -5.85 -6.61 -18.13
N VAL A 102 -4.78 -6.13 -17.51
CA VAL A 102 -3.71 -5.48 -18.24
C VAL A 102 -3.11 -6.56 -19.12
N ALA A 103 -3.31 -6.44 -20.44
CA ALA A 103 -2.71 -7.35 -21.40
C ALA A 103 -1.22 -7.48 -21.06
N ALA A 104 -0.75 -8.71 -20.89
CA ALA A 104 0.64 -9.00 -20.55
C ALA A 104 1.55 -8.48 -21.67
N GLY A 105 1.93 -7.21 -21.59
CA GLY A 105 2.94 -6.62 -22.43
C GLY A 105 4.30 -7.18 -22.04
N ALA A 106 5.23 -7.24 -22.99
CA ALA A 106 6.61 -7.50 -22.65
C ALA A 106 7.08 -6.38 -21.69
N LEU A 107 7.37 -6.75 -20.45
CA LEU A 107 7.93 -5.82 -19.47
C LEU A 107 9.26 -5.28 -20.03
N PRO A 108 9.50 -3.96 -19.99
CA PRO A 108 10.77 -3.40 -20.44
C PRO A 108 11.92 -3.97 -19.60
N ASN A 109 13.13 -4.01 -20.14
CA ASN A 109 14.31 -4.47 -19.41
C ASN A 109 15.34 -3.33 -19.31
N PRO A 110 15.13 -2.35 -18.42
CA PRO A 110 16.04 -1.22 -18.27
C PRO A 110 17.44 -1.66 -17.83
N ILE A 111 17.57 -2.79 -17.12
CA ILE A 111 18.87 -3.33 -16.73
C ILE A 111 19.64 -3.83 -17.95
N ALA A 112 18.97 -4.49 -18.91
CA ALA A 112 19.61 -4.90 -20.16
C ALA A 112 20.07 -3.68 -20.98
N GLU A 113 19.27 -2.60 -21.03
CA GLU A 113 19.65 -1.35 -21.67
C GLU A 113 20.86 -0.69 -20.98
N LEU A 114 20.88 -0.66 -19.65
CA LEU A 114 22.00 -0.14 -18.85
C LEU A 114 23.28 -0.98 -18.98
N ARG A 115 23.17 -2.29 -19.19
CA ARG A 115 24.33 -3.15 -19.50
C ARG A 115 25.00 -2.76 -20.83
N GLN A 116 24.20 -2.34 -21.81
CA GLN A 116 24.69 -1.96 -23.14
C GLN A 116 25.23 -0.52 -23.17
N SER A 117 24.52 0.41 -22.52
CA SER A 117 24.83 1.85 -22.54
C SER A 117 25.81 2.30 -21.46
N GLY A 118 25.87 1.59 -20.33
CA GLY A 118 26.76 1.90 -19.21
C GLY A 118 28.23 1.82 -19.61
N THR A 119 29.00 2.87 -19.29
CA THR A 119 30.40 3.01 -19.72
C THR A 119 31.41 2.80 -18.59
N ARG A 120 30.94 2.78 -17.35
CA ARG A 120 31.79 2.56 -16.16
C ARG A 120 31.66 1.14 -15.62
N PRO A 121 32.70 0.61 -14.96
CA PRO A 121 32.63 -0.71 -14.33
C PRO A 121 31.52 -0.74 -13.27
N PRO A 122 30.87 -1.90 -13.06
CA PRO A 122 29.80 -2.02 -12.09
C PRO A 122 30.30 -1.84 -10.65
N GLY A 123 29.43 -1.32 -9.79
CA GLY A 123 29.61 -1.43 -8.33
C GLY A 123 29.11 -2.79 -7.82
N ARG A 124 28.95 -2.90 -6.50
CA ARG A 124 28.51 -4.15 -5.85
C ARG A 124 27.56 -3.90 -4.71
N ILE A 125 26.49 -4.68 -4.64
CA ILE A 125 25.65 -4.81 -3.43
C ILE A 125 26.29 -5.88 -2.55
N VAL A 126 26.52 -5.55 -1.28
CA VAL A 126 27.19 -6.42 -0.30
C VAL A 126 26.15 -7.17 0.53
N LYS A 127 25.15 -6.45 1.06
CA LYS A 127 24.05 -7.04 1.83
C LYS A 127 22.81 -6.17 1.79
N VAL A 128 21.68 -6.80 2.05
CA VAL A 128 20.40 -6.16 2.36
C VAL A 128 19.94 -6.72 3.69
N GLU A 129 19.60 -5.83 4.62
CA GLU A 129 19.13 -6.20 5.96
C GLU A 129 17.86 -5.43 6.33
N ASP A 130 17.14 -5.96 7.31
CA ASP A 130 15.99 -5.26 7.88
C ASP A 130 16.44 -3.94 8.54
N PRO A 131 15.66 -2.86 8.43
CA PRO A 131 15.96 -1.61 9.13
C PRO A 131 15.70 -1.74 10.63
N ASP A 132 16.41 -0.96 11.46
CA ASP A 132 16.21 -0.96 12.92
C ASP A 132 14.78 -0.53 13.35
N THR A 133 14.11 0.25 12.49
CA THR A 133 12.73 0.69 12.69
C THR A 133 11.95 0.46 11.41
N TRP A 134 10.65 0.15 11.52
CA TRP A 134 9.78 -0.14 10.37
C TRP A 134 10.25 -1.36 9.55
N PHE A 135 10.71 -2.43 10.21
CA PHE A 135 11.08 -3.71 9.59
C PHE A 135 9.82 -4.54 9.22
N ASP A 136 8.91 -3.92 8.47
CA ASP A 136 7.66 -4.54 7.98
C ASP A 136 7.87 -5.34 6.68
N GLY A 137 9.12 -5.61 6.28
CA GLY A 137 9.46 -6.27 5.03
C GLY A 137 9.25 -5.42 3.77
N THR A 138 8.80 -4.16 3.90
CA THR A 138 8.59 -3.23 2.77
C THR A 138 9.74 -2.23 2.57
N ARG A 139 10.72 -2.27 3.48
CA ARG A 139 11.91 -1.40 3.51
C ARG A 139 13.13 -2.21 3.91
N GLY A 140 14.29 -1.84 3.40
CA GLY A 140 15.55 -2.54 3.65
C GLY A 140 16.75 -1.60 3.60
N VAL A 141 17.78 -1.93 4.37
CA VAL A 141 19.05 -1.22 4.40
C VAL A 141 20.02 -1.92 3.44
N PHE A 142 20.38 -1.21 2.37
CA PHE A 142 21.30 -1.70 1.34
C PHE A 142 22.70 -1.23 1.67
N THR A 143 23.60 -2.18 1.91
CA THR A 143 25.05 -1.91 1.97
C THR A 143 25.65 -2.22 0.61
N PHE A 144 26.35 -1.26 0.04
CA PHE A 144 26.97 -1.37 -1.28
C PHE A 144 28.32 -0.64 -1.37
N GLU A 145 29.10 -1.03 -2.37
CA GLU A 145 30.41 -0.49 -2.70
C GLU A 145 30.36 0.22 -4.05
N MET A 146 30.90 1.44 -4.09
CA MET A 146 31.09 2.23 -5.30
C MET A 146 32.55 2.66 -5.40
N PRO A 147 33.07 2.90 -6.62
CA PRO A 147 34.38 3.51 -6.78
C PRO A 147 34.41 4.94 -6.22
N THR A 148 35.59 5.42 -5.83
CA THR A 148 35.78 6.72 -5.16
C THR A 148 35.38 7.95 -6.00
N ASN A 149 35.23 7.80 -7.31
CA ASN A 149 34.77 8.87 -8.21
C ASN A 149 33.24 8.89 -8.42
N ALA A 150 32.48 7.96 -7.82
CA ALA A 150 31.03 7.95 -7.85
C ALA A 150 30.45 9.13 -7.03
N VAL A 151 29.37 9.74 -7.52
CA VAL A 151 28.66 10.85 -6.85
C VAL A 151 27.24 10.50 -6.40
N SER A 152 26.66 9.46 -6.98
CA SER A 152 25.38 8.92 -6.58
C SER A 152 25.18 7.49 -7.08
N ALA A 153 24.40 6.73 -6.34
CA ALA A 153 23.89 5.42 -6.72
C ALA A 153 22.38 5.42 -6.87
N ASP A 154 21.92 4.58 -7.78
CA ASP A 154 20.55 4.16 -7.94
C ASP A 154 20.47 2.64 -7.66
N ILE A 155 19.46 2.23 -6.89
CA ILE A 155 19.09 0.83 -6.66
C ILE A 155 17.83 0.54 -7.47
N TRP A 156 17.97 -0.40 -8.40
CA TRP A 156 16.88 -0.92 -9.21
C TRP A 156 16.43 -2.27 -8.68
N LEU A 157 15.12 -2.48 -8.53
CA LEU A 157 14.53 -3.70 -8.00
C LEU A 157 13.65 -4.37 -9.05
N SER A 158 13.77 -5.68 -9.20
CA SER A 158 12.98 -6.48 -10.14
C SER A 158 12.57 -7.82 -9.51
N LEU A 159 11.43 -8.37 -9.92
CA LEU A 159 11.03 -9.75 -9.65
C LEU A 159 11.75 -10.76 -10.56
N HIS A 160 12.51 -10.29 -11.55
CA HIS A 160 13.20 -11.11 -12.53
C HIS A 160 14.70 -10.87 -12.46
N ARG A 161 15.47 -11.96 -12.39
CA ARG A 161 16.93 -11.94 -12.28
C ARG A 161 17.63 -11.26 -13.47
N ASP A 162 16.99 -11.21 -14.63
CA ASP A 162 17.49 -10.52 -15.82
C ASP A 162 17.32 -8.99 -15.75
N GLY A 163 16.53 -8.49 -14.79
CA GLY A 163 16.21 -7.07 -14.58
C GLY A 163 14.99 -6.57 -15.35
N ARG A 164 14.19 -7.47 -15.91
CA ARG A 164 12.94 -7.11 -16.58
C ARG A 164 11.93 -6.54 -15.59
N GLY A 165 11.21 -5.49 -15.99
CA GLY A 165 10.29 -4.77 -15.12
C GLY A 165 10.96 -4.07 -13.93
N ALA A 166 12.30 -3.87 -13.96
CA ALA A 166 12.98 -3.25 -12.83
C ALA A 166 12.53 -1.80 -12.63
N LEU A 167 12.24 -1.45 -11.38
CA LEU A 167 11.89 -0.10 -10.95
C LEU A 167 13.04 0.51 -10.15
N ARG A 168 13.34 1.79 -10.40
CA ARG A 168 14.35 2.53 -9.64
C ARG A 168 13.75 3.01 -8.32
N GLN A 169 13.99 2.26 -7.24
CA GLN A 169 13.40 2.53 -5.93
C GLN A 169 14.34 3.29 -4.97
N GLY A 170 15.65 3.09 -5.06
CA GLY A 170 16.63 3.96 -4.40
C GLY A 170 17.20 4.89 -5.45
N SER A 171 16.99 6.20 -5.36
CA SER A 171 17.49 7.14 -6.37
C SER A 171 18.40 8.20 -5.78
N GLY A 172 19.49 8.51 -6.47
CA GLY A 172 20.41 9.58 -6.08
C GLY A 172 21.14 9.36 -4.74
N LEU A 173 21.26 8.12 -4.28
CA LEU A 173 21.85 7.74 -3.00
C LEU A 173 23.31 8.23 -2.92
N LYS A 174 23.63 9.03 -1.91
CA LYS A 174 24.96 9.68 -1.79
C LYS A 174 25.97 8.85 -1.02
N ALA A 175 25.51 7.91 -0.21
CA ALA A 175 26.34 7.11 0.68
C ALA A 175 25.77 5.71 0.87
N SER A 176 26.61 4.84 1.39
CA SER A 176 26.30 3.47 1.81
C SER A 176 26.61 3.34 3.31
N PRO A 177 25.79 2.62 4.09
CA PRO A 177 24.53 2.00 3.69
C PRO A 177 23.41 3.04 3.45
N ALA A 178 22.35 2.64 2.75
CA ALA A 178 21.17 3.48 2.54
C ALA A 178 19.87 2.66 2.58
N GLN A 179 18.82 3.29 3.10
CA GLN A 179 17.49 2.69 3.16
C GLN A 179 16.75 2.87 1.83
N VAL A 180 16.14 1.78 1.36
CA VAL A 180 15.27 1.75 0.16
C VAL A 180 13.93 1.15 0.57
N ALA A 181 12.84 1.67 0.01
CA ALA A 181 11.46 1.28 0.32
C ALA A 181 10.67 0.97 -0.95
N GLY A 182 9.45 0.46 -0.78
CA GLY A 182 8.49 0.28 -1.88
C GLY A 182 8.62 -1.06 -2.58
N PHE A 183 8.98 -2.11 -1.84
CA PHE A 183 8.93 -3.49 -2.30
C PHE A 183 7.99 -4.31 -1.41
N LEU A 184 7.55 -5.46 -1.90
CA LEU A 184 6.56 -6.32 -1.24
C LEU A 184 7.24 -7.22 -0.21
N ALA A 185 6.68 -7.26 1.01
CA ALA A 185 7.15 -8.19 2.02
C ALA A 185 6.93 -9.65 1.59
N GLY A 186 7.78 -10.56 2.06
CA GLY A 186 7.67 -11.99 1.74
C GLY A 186 7.90 -12.34 0.27
N THR A 187 8.42 -11.42 -0.54
CA THR A 187 8.68 -11.59 -1.98
C THR A 187 10.17 -11.58 -2.25
N GLU A 188 10.66 -12.50 -3.09
CA GLU A 188 12.06 -12.48 -3.55
C GLU A 188 12.23 -11.40 -4.63
N PHE A 189 13.19 -10.51 -4.41
CA PHE A 189 13.58 -9.47 -5.35
C PHE A 189 15.04 -9.63 -5.76
N HIS A 190 15.35 -9.13 -6.95
CA HIS A 190 16.70 -8.97 -7.46
C HIS A 190 17.03 -7.48 -7.56
N ALA A 191 18.07 -7.06 -6.82
CA ALA A 191 18.56 -5.70 -6.82
C ALA A 191 19.76 -5.52 -7.76
N PHE A 192 19.83 -4.35 -8.40
CA PHE A 192 20.94 -3.93 -9.24
C PHE A 192 21.40 -2.54 -8.83
N LEU A 193 22.70 -2.39 -8.61
CA LEU A 193 23.32 -1.11 -8.31
C LEU A 193 23.85 -0.46 -9.59
N VAL A 194 23.51 0.81 -9.80
CA VAL A 194 24.03 1.64 -10.88
C VAL A 194 24.53 2.94 -10.26
N TYR A 195 25.74 3.38 -10.58
CA TYR A 195 26.22 4.68 -10.10
C TYR A 195 26.47 5.66 -11.25
N THR A 196 26.47 6.93 -10.90
CA THR A 196 26.90 8.04 -11.77
C THR A 196 28.18 8.62 -11.22
N ASP A 197 29.18 8.84 -12.08
CA ASP A 197 30.44 9.48 -11.70
C ASP A 197 30.38 11.02 -11.78
N ARG A 198 31.44 11.70 -11.32
CA ARG A 198 31.53 13.18 -11.39
C ARG A 198 31.39 13.77 -12.79
N ALA A 199 31.70 13.00 -13.83
CA ALA A 199 31.57 13.44 -15.22
C ALA A 199 30.16 13.18 -15.79
N GLY A 200 29.24 12.65 -14.97
CA GLY A 200 27.88 12.29 -15.38
C GLY A 200 27.82 10.94 -16.11
N ALA A 201 28.91 10.17 -16.16
CA ALA A 201 28.91 8.87 -16.82
C ALA A 201 28.28 7.80 -15.91
N VAL A 202 27.42 6.99 -16.50
CA VAL A 202 26.67 5.93 -15.81
C VAL A 202 27.41 4.60 -15.89
N SER A 203 27.42 3.86 -14.79
CA SER A 203 27.98 2.51 -14.73
C SER A 203 27.11 1.47 -15.40
N LYS A 204 27.72 0.36 -15.77
CA LYS A 204 26.96 -0.87 -15.95
C LYS A 204 26.30 -1.25 -14.62
N PRO A 205 25.14 -1.91 -14.64
CA PRO A 205 24.52 -2.43 -13.43
C PRO A 205 25.38 -3.53 -12.81
N SER A 206 25.32 -3.67 -11.50
CA SER A 206 25.93 -4.82 -10.80
C SER A 206 25.33 -6.14 -11.26
N GLU A 207 25.99 -7.24 -10.90
CA GLU A 207 25.33 -8.55 -10.88
C GLU A 207 24.09 -8.49 -9.97
N PRO A 208 23.04 -9.28 -10.29
CA PRO A 208 21.81 -9.30 -9.50
C PRO A 208 22.12 -9.79 -8.08
N PHE A 209 21.66 -9.02 -7.09
CA PHE A 209 21.67 -9.42 -5.69
C PHE A 209 20.26 -9.85 -5.29
N SER A 210 20.06 -11.15 -5.04
CA SER A 210 18.78 -11.66 -4.58
C SER A 210 18.61 -11.44 -3.08
N PHE A 211 17.43 -11.00 -2.66
CA PHE A 211 17.07 -10.87 -1.25
C PHE A 211 15.56 -11.09 -1.07
N LYS A 212 15.18 -11.41 0.16
CA LYS A 212 13.79 -11.58 0.57
C LYS A 212 13.66 -11.10 2.01
N LEU A 213 12.99 -9.98 2.23
CA LEU A 213 12.64 -9.52 3.57
C LEU A 213 11.28 -10.11 3.95
N ILE A 214 11.13 -10.53 5.20
CA ILE A 214 9.89 -11.14 5.68
C ILE A 214 8.97 -10.08 6.25
N ASP A 215 7.67 -10.36 6.21
CA ASP A 215 6.70 -9.55 6.94
C ASP A 215 6.75 -9.94 8.42
N HIS A 216 7.22 -9.03 9.27
CA HIS A 216 7.31 -9.26 10.71
C HIS A 216 6.02 -8.88 11.46
N PHE A 217 5.00 -8.33 10.79
CA PHE A 217 3.72 -7.97 11.39
C PHE A 217 2.65 -9.06 11.23
N SER A 218 2.64 -9.81 10.12
CA SER A 218 1.72 -10.94 9.94
C SER A 218 2.04 -12.19 10.76
N HIS A 219 3.16 -12.18 11.50
CA HIS A 219 3.63 -13.29 12.33
C HIS A 219 3.52 -13.04 13.85
N GLN A 220 2.72 -12.06 14.28
CA GLN A 220 2.42 -11.81 15.71
C GLN A 220 1.12 -12.45 16.19
#